data_AF-A0A8C4K563-F1
#
_entry.id   AF-A0A8C4K563-F1
#
_cell.length_a   1.000
_cell.length_b   1.000
_cell.length_c   1.000
_cell.angle_alpha   90.00
_cell.angle_beta   90.00
_cell.angle_gamma   90.00
#
_symmetry.space_group_name_H-M   'P 1'
#
loop_
_entity.id
_entity.type
_entity.pdbx_description
1 polymer ?
#
loop_
_entity_poly.entity_id
_entity_poly.type
_entity_poly.pdbx_seq_one_letter_code
_entity_poly.pdbx_strand_id
1 'polypeptide(L)'
;PLSLHPSVHPSLCLATCPSVHPSVPLMGSARHGPSVPFASPTWPQGRRVPPQPGPEPPLPSAGCRETAFIFAITSAGVTHSVARSCSEGSIESCTCDYRRRGPGGPDWHWGGCSDNIDFGRLFGREFVDSSEKGRDLRFLMNLHNNEAGRMTVFSEMRQECKCHGMSGSCTVRTCWMRLPTFRAVGDFLKDRFDGASRVIYGNKGSNRASRVELHHLEPENPAHKPPSPHDLVYFEKSPNFCTYSGKTGTAGTAGRFCNSSSPGLDGCELLCCGRGYRTRTQRVTERCNCTFHWCCHVSCLNSGRPPARPRGGPRHPR
;
A
#
# COMPACT_ATOMS: atom_id res chain seq x y z
N PRO A 1 16.90 -13.43 33.20
CA PRO A 1 16.31 -12.11 33.53
C PRO A 1 16.77 -11.05 32.51
N LEU A 2 16.10 -11.00 31.36
CA LEU A 2 16.14 -9.87 30.44
C LEU A 2 14.70 -9.67 29.99
N SER A 3 14.00 -8.89 30.80
CA SER A 3 12.62 -8.47 30.62
C SER A 3 12.60 -7.43 29.51
N LEU A 4 12.32 -7.84 28.27
CA LEU A 4 11.99 -6.92 27.19
C LEU A 4 10.60 -6.36 27.47
N HIS A 5 10.56 -5.17 28.07
CA HIS A 5 9.36 -4.35 28.22
C HIS A 5 8.96 -3.85 26.82
N PRO A 6 7.81 -4.24 26.25
CA PRO A 6 7.35 -3.69 24.98
C PRO A 6 6.56 -2.41 25.27
N SER A 7 7.28 -1.33 25.54
CA SER A 7 6.70 0.02 25.60
C SER A 7 6.83 0.71 24.25
N VAL A 8 6.39 0.02 23.19
CA VAL A 8 6.12 0.62 21.88
C VAL A 8 4.67 0.27 21.60
N HIS A 9 3.78 1.18 21.98
CA HIS A 9 2.38 1.18 21.58
C HIS A 9 2.30 2.11 20.35
N PRO A 10 2.59 1.65 19.12
CA PRO A 10 2.03 2.30 17.97
C PRO A 10 0.60 1.78 17.91
N SER A 11 -0.36 2.62 18.28
CA SER A 11 -1.74 2.43 17.87
C SER A 11 -1.75 2.39 16.34
N LEU A 12 -1.54 1.20 15.78
CA LEU A 12 -1.78 0.86 14.38
C LEU A 12 -3.30 0.95 14.21
N CYS A 13 -3.79 2.17 14.00
CA CYS A 13 -5.07 2.38 13.38
C CYS A 13 -4.98 1.75 11.98
N LEU A 14 -5.37 0.48 11.90
CA LEU A 14 -5.87 -0.13 10.67
C LEU A 14 -6.94 0.84 10.16
N ALA A 15 -6.59 1.67 9.19
CA ALA A 15 -7.59 2.41 8.43
C ALA A 15 -8.13 1.41 7.42
N THR A 16 -9.29 0.83 7.74
CA THR A 16 -10.13 0.08 6.79
C THR A 16 -10.12 0.73 5.41
N CYS A 17 -9.74 -0.05 4.39
CA CYS A 17 -9.82 0.34 2.99
C CYS A 17 -11.28 0.67 2.62
N PRO A 18 -11.66 1.93 2.37
CA PRO A 18 -12.89 2.22 1.67
C PRO A 18 -12.54 2.17 0.19
N SER A 19 -12.64 0.99 -0.43
CA SER A 19 -12.57 0.78 -1.88
C SER A 19 -11.24 1.14 -2.57
N VAL A 20 -10.67 0.15 -3.23
CA VAL A 20 -9.43 0.21 -4.01
C VAL A 20 -9.48 1.38 -5.02
N HIS A 21 -8.77 2.45 -4.68
CA HIS A 21 -8.21 3.47 -5.57
C HIS A 21 -6.81 3.81 -5.03
N PRO A 22 -5.77 3.93 -5.88
CA PRO A 22 -4.38 4.03 -5.44
C PRO A 22 -4.04 5.47 -5.01
N SER A 23 -4.50 5.82 -3.82
CA SER A 23 -4.05 7.01 -3.10
C SER A 23 -4.18 6.75 -1.61
N VAL A 24 -3.29 5.88 -1.10
CA VAL A 24 -3.07 5.69 0.33
C VAL A 24 -1.92 6.63 0.74
N PRO A 25 -2.17 7.69 1.52
CA PRO A 25 -1.13 8.29 2.33
C PRO A 25 -0.87 7.35 3.52
N LEU A 26 0.29 6.70 3.57
CA LEU A 26 0.73 6.00 4.77
C LEU A 26 1.21 7.00 5.82
N MET A 27 0.97 6.63 7.07
CA MET A 27 1.25 7.33 8.32
C MET A 27 2.55 8.14 8.30
N GLY A 28 2.44 9.41 8.71
CA GLY A 28 3.53 10.37 8.69
C GLY A 28 4.71 9.99 9.59
N SER A 29 5.91 10.22 9.06
CA SER A 29 7.14 10.36 9.84
C SER A 29 6.96 11.40 10.93
N ALA A 30 6.94 10.97 12.18
CA ALA A 30 7.17 11.87 13.30
C ALA A 30 8.69 12.12 13.41
N ARG A 31 9.16 13.31 13.07
CA ARG A 31 10.30 13.98 13.72
C ARG A 31 10.32 15.49 13.37
N HIS A 32 10.74 16.27 14.35
CA HIS A 32 10.59 17.71 14.51
C HIS A 32 11.11 18.58 13.35
N GLY A 33 10.30 19.57 12.97
CA GLY A 33 10.59 20.70 12.06
C GLY A 33 9.31 21.54 11.90
N PRO A 34 9.38 22.87 11.77
CA PRO A 34 8.33 23.77 12.23
C PRO A 34 7.01 23.54 11.50
N SER A 35 5.96 23.49 12.30
CA SER A 35 4.55 23.41 11.93
C SER A 35 4.22 24.12 10.62
N VAL A 36 4.02 23.33 9.56
CA VAL A 36 3.29 23.77 8.37
C VAL A 36 1.81 23.62 8.74
N PRO A 37 1.05 24.72 8.92
CA PRO A 37 -0.34 24.60 9.30
C PRO A 37 -1.12 24.05 8.11
N PHE A 38 -1.61 22.82 8.25
CA PHE A 38 -2.65 22.29 7.36
C PHE A 38 -3.83 23.25 7.42
N ALA A 39 -4.13 23.87 6.28
CA ALA A 39 -5.27 24.74 6.11
C ALA A 39 -6.56 23.95 6.33
N SER A 40 -7.11 24.05 7.53
CA SER A 40 -8.51 23.76 7.79
C SER A 40 -9.33 24.86 7.10
N PRO A 41 -10.31 24.55 6.23
CA PRO A 41 -11.34 25.52 5.95
C PRO A 41 -12.08 25.77 7.27
N THR A 42 -12.09 27.03 7.70
CA THR A 42 -12.81 27.51 8.87
C THR A 42 -14.28 27.16 8.75
N TRP A 43 -14.71 26.13 9.46
CA TRP A 43 -16.13 25.90 9.74
C TRP A 43 -16.54 26.90 10.83
N PRO A 44 -17.64 27.66 10.63
CA PRO A 44 -18.12 28.56 11.67
C PRO A 44 -18.47 27.77 12.92
N GLN A 45 -18.07 28.31 14.06
CA GLN A 45 -18.23 27.73 15.39
C GLN A 45 -19.69 27.35 15.65
N GLY A 46 -19.97 26.05 15.56
CA GLY A 46 -21.22 25.43 15.97
C GLY A 46 -20.90 23.99 16.30
N ARG A 47 -20.89 23.65 17.59
CA ARG A 47 -20.57 22.33 18.11
C ARG A 47 -21.44 21.26 17.44
N ARG A 48 -20.88 20.55 16.46
CA ARG A 48 -21.24 19.17 16.14
C ARG A 48 -19.94 18.40 16.04
N VAL A 49 -19.69 17.61 17.09
CA VAL A 49 -18.67 16.57 17.10
C VAL A 49 -18.87 15.75 15.82
N PRO A 50 -17.83 15.54 14.98
CA PRO A 50 -17.98 14.61 13.86
C PRO A 50 -18.44 13.26 14.43
N PRO A 51 -19.43 12.59 13.84
CA PRO A 51 -19.86 11.29 14.33
C PRO A 51 -18.62 10.40 14.43
N GLN A 52 -18.43 9.82 15.61
CA GLN A 52 -17.42 8.80 15.84
C GLN A 52 -17.50 7.81 14.67
N PRO A 53 -16.38 7.40 14.06
CA PRO A 53 -16.43 6.30 13.10
C PRO A 53 -17.12 5.15 13.82
N GLY A 54 -18.22 4.68 13.25
CA GLY A 54 -18.90 3.49 13.73
C GLY A 54 -17.91 2.31 13.78
N PRO A 55 -18.25 1.22 14.47
CA PRO A 55 -17.39 0.03 14.49
C PRO A 55 -16.95 -0.30 13.07
N GLU A 56 -15.63 -0.40 12.86
CA GLU A 56 -15.07 -0.76 11.57
C GLU A 56 -15.80 -2.00 11.06
N PRO A 57 -16.28 -2.01 9.80
CA PRO A 57 -16.82 -3.22 9.24
C PRO A 57 -15.72 -4.28 9.35
N PRO A 58 -16.01 -5.48 9.89
CA PRO A 58 -15.01 -6.53 9.99
C PRO A 58 -14.40 -6.73 8.60
N LEU A 59 -13.06 -6.85 8.54
CA LEU A 59 -12.34 -7.26 7.35
C LEU A 59 -13.12 -8.38 6.67
N PRO A 60 -13.24 -8.39 5.32
CA PRO A 60 -13.96 -9.45 4.64
C PRO A 60 -13.50 -10.80 5.19
N SER A 61 -14.42 -11.51 5.86
CA SER A 61 -14.12 -12.84 6.39
C SER A 61 -13.94 -13.86 5.26
N ALA A 62 -13.90 -13.38 4.01
CA ALA A 62 -13.76 -14.13 2.80
C ALA A 62 -12.30 -14.15 2.32
N GLY A 63 -11.86 -15.29 1.82
CA GLY A 63 -10.59 -15.50 1.13
C GLY A 63 -10.63 -15.04 -0.31
N CYS A 64 -11.09 -13.80 -0.53
CA CYS A 64 -11.27 -13.22 -1.85
C CYS A 64 -10.02 -12.45 -2.31
N ARG A 65 -10.04 -12.03 -3.58
CA ARG A 65 -8.93 -11.35 -4.25
C ARG A 65 -8.53 -10.04 -3.55
N GLU A 66 -9.49 -9.30 -3.03
CA GLU A 66 -9.26 -8.04 -2.32
C GLU A 66 -8.54 -8.26 -0.99
N THR A 67 -8.91 -9.33 -0.28
CA THR A 67 -8.22 -9.76 0.94
C THR A 67 -6.75 -10.08 0.63
N ALA A 68 -6.48 -10.82 -0.45
CA ALA A 68 -5.12 -11.14 -0.87
C ALA A 68 -4.24 -9.89 -1.07
N PHE A 69 -4.77 -8.86 -1.73
CA PHE A 69 -4.07 -7.59 -1.92
C PHE A 69 -3.82 -6.86 -0.60
N ILE A 70 -4.79 -6.86 0.33
CA ILE A 70 -4.65 -6.21 1.65
C ILE A 70 -3.49 -6.84 2.44
N PHE A 71 -3.40 -8.17 2.47
CA PHE A 71 -2.30 -8.87 3.15
C PHE A 71 -0.94 -8.53 2.50
N ALA A 72 -0.87 -8.56 1.17
CA ALA A 72 0.35 -8.23 0.45
C ALA A 72 0.82 -6.79 0.67
N ILE A 73 -0.07 -5.79 0.50
CA ILE A 73 0.31 -4.37 0.66
C ILE A 73 0.65 -4.02 2.11
N THR A 74 -0.01 -4.66 3.09
CA THR A 74 0.28 -4.46 4.51
C THR A 74 1.67 -5.01 4.86
N SER A 75 1.96 -6.24 4.44
CA SER A 75 3.26 -6.88 4.63
C SER A 75 4.37 -6.10 3.93
N ALA A 76 4.14 -5.66 2.69
CA ALA A 76 5.05 -4.78 1.94
C ALA A 76 5.30 -3.46 2.67
N GLY A 77 4.27 -2.84 3.24
CA GLY A 77 4.35 -1.59 3.99
C GLY A 77 5.24 -1.70 5.23
N VAL A 78 5.09 -2.76 6.02
CA VAL A 78 5.95 -3.04 7.18
C VAL A 78 7.40 -3.23 6.73
N THR A 79 7.63 -4.08 5.74
CA THR A 79 8.98 -4.33 5.22
C THR A 79 9.65 -3.08 4.67
N HIS A 80 8.93 -2.27 3.89
CA HIS A 80 9.44 -1.03 3.32
C HIS A 80 9.80 0.00 4.41
N SER A 81 8.87 0.24 5.33
CA SER A 81 9.05 1.22 6.41
C SER A 81 10.22 0.87 7.33
N VAL A 82 10.34 -0.40 7.72
CA VAL A 82 11.43 -0.87 8.60
C VAL A 82 12.78 -0.80 7.88
N ALA A 83 12.87 -1.30 6.65
CA ALA A 83 14.11 -1.23 5.87
C ALA A 83 14.58 0.21 5.66
N ARG A 84 13.64 1.12 5.38
CA ARG A 84 13.92 2.56 5.24
C ARG A 84 14.42 3.17 6.56
N SER A 85 13.76 2.84 7.67
CA SER A 85 14.10 3.35 9.01
C SER A 85 15.49 2.90 9.47
N CYS A 86 15.91 1.69 9.12
CA CYS A 86 17.28 1.20 9.36
C CYS A 86 18.32 2.09 8.66
N SER A 87 18.08 2.44 7.40
CA SER A 87 19.00 3.26 6.61
C SER A 87 18.95 4.75 6.95
N GLU A 88 17.91 5.20 7.63
CA GLU A 88 17.86 6.53 8.25
C GLU A 88 18.54 6.57 9.63
N GLY A 89 18.93 5.42 10.19
CA GLY A 89 19.48 5.33 11.55
C GLY A 89 18.44 5.58 12.65
N SER A 90 17.14 5.44 12.34
CA SER A 90 16.06 5.64 13.31
C SER A 90 15.85 4.45 14.24
N ILE A 91 16.41 3.28 13.91
CA ILE A 91 16.33 2.04 14.67
C ILE A 91 17.75 1.60 15.02
N GLU A 92 18.07 1.46 16.31
CA GLU A 92 19.42 1.14 16.78
C GLU A 92 19.85 -0.32 16.49
N SER A 93 18.88 -1.23 16.39
CA SER A 93 19.13 -2.66 16.19
C SER A 93 19.46 -3.05 14.75
N CYS A 94 19.43 -2.11 13.80
CA CYS A 94 19.77 -2.34 12.41
C CYS A 94 20.56 -1.18 11.81
N THR A 95 21.21 -1.44 10.67
CA THR A 95 22.01 -0.46 9.94
C THR A 95 21.74 -0.58 8.45
N CYS A 96 22.36 0.28 7.62
CA CYS A 96 22.38 0.14 6.17
C CYS A 96 22.93 -1.25 5.75
N ASP A 97 22.55 -1.71 4.56
CA ASP A 97 23.20 -2.88 3.96
C ASP A 97 24.59 -2.51 3.42
N TYR A 98 25.62 -3.12 4.00
CA TYR A 98 27.03 -2.91 3.65
C TYR A 98 27.68 -4.10 2.95
N ARG A 99 26.91 -5.13 2.59
CA ARG A 99 27.45 -6.32 1.89
C ARG A 99 27.99 -5.99 0.50
N ARG A 100 27.49 -4.93 -0.14
CA ARG A 100 27.96 -4.41 -1.42
C ARG A 100 28.81 -3.17 -1.18
N ARG A 101 30.14 -3.31 -1.28
CA ARG A 101 31.12 -2.21 -1.16
C ARG A 101 32.27 -2.44 -2.15
N GLY A 102 32.91 -1.36 -2.58
CA GLY A 102 34.07 -1.42 -3.46
C GLY A 102 33.69 -1.31 -4.95
N PRO A 103 34.57 -1.72 -5.88
CA PRO A 103 34.36 -1.54 -7.31
C PRO A 103 33.07 -2.19 -7.80
N GLY A 104 32.22 -1.42 -8.49
CA GLY A 104 31.00 -1.92 -9.14
C GLY A 104 31.17 -2.06 -10.66
N GLY A 105 32.02 -1.24 -11.25
CA GLY A 105 32.42 -1.27 -12.65
C GLY A 105 33.59 -0.30 -12.92
N PRO A 106 33.91 -0.03 -14.20
CA PRO A 106 35.06 0.82 -14.57
C PRO A 106 34.94 2.27 -14.10
N ASP A 107 33.73 2.85 -14.13
CA ASP A 107 33.43 4.26 -13.86
C ASP A 107 32.56 4.46 -12.60
N TRP A 108 32.32 3.39 -11.83
CA TRP A 108 31.47 3.46 -10.64
C TRP A 108 31.82 2.44 -9.55
N HIS A 109 31.50 2.80 -8.32
CA HIS A 109 31.72 1.95 -7.14
C HIS A 109 30.49 1.89 -6.25
N TRP A 110 30.35 0.76 -5.54
CA TRP A 110 29.41 0.60 -4.45
C TRP A 110 29.86 1.43 -3.25
N GLY A 111 28.96 2.26 -2.73
CA GLY A 111 29.19 3.06 -1.54
C GLY A 111 27.88 3.55 -0.94
N GLY A 112 27.92 4.61 -0.14
CA GLY A 112 26.73 5.17 0.49
C GLY A 112 26.04 4.22 1.47
N CYS A 113 24.73 4.40 1.64
CA CYS A 113 23.88 3.61 2.52
C CYS A 113 22.81 2.91 1.68
N SER A 114 22.98 1.61 1.46
CA SER A 114 21.94 0.80 0.81
C SER A 114 20.82 0.50 1.79
N ASP A 115 19.57 0.54 1.33
CA ASP A 115 18.41 0.18 2.14
C ASP A 115 18.47 -1.30 2.56
N ASN A 116 18.34 -1.58 3.86
CA ASN A 116 18.50 -2.94 4.39
C ASN A 116 17.20 -3.75 4.28
N ILE A 117 16.88 -4.14 3.05
CA ILE A 117 15.66 -4.87 2.72
C ILE A 117 15.56 -6.23 3.41
N ASP A 118 16.69 -6.93 3.59
CA ASP A 118 16.67 -8.28 4.17
C ASP A 118 16.25 -8.23 5.64
N PHE A 119 16.72 -7.23 6.38
CA PHE A 119 16.24 -6.97 7.73
C PHE A 119 14.74 -6.63 7.73
N GLY A 120 14.29 -5.72 6.85
CA GLY A 120 12.87 -5.37 6.74
C GLY A 120 11.97 -6.54 6.36
N ARG A 121 12.44 -7.47 5.53
CA ARG A 121 11.72 -8.69 5.16
C ARG A 121 11.63 -9.67 6.32
N LEU A 122 12.75 -9.90 7.02
CA LEU A 122 12.78 -10.80 8.16
C LEU A 122 11.87 -10.29 9.28
N PHE A 123 11.97 -8.99 9.60
CA PHE A 123 11.09 -8.35 10.56
C PHE A 123 9.62 -8.43 10.12
N GLY A 124 9.32 -8.11 8.86
CA GLY A 124 7.97 -8.21 8.31
C GLY A 124 7.41 -9.63 8.39
N ARG A 125 8.26 -10.65 8.18
CA ARG A 125 7.91 -12.06 8.37
C ARG A 125 7.57 -12.39 9.82
N GLU A 126 8.44 -12.05 10.75
CA GLU A 126 8.21 -12.36 12.16
C GLU A 126 7.01 -11.59 12.73
N PHE A 127 6.84 -10.32 12.34
CA PHE A 127 5.78 -9.46 12.85
C PHE A 127 4.42 -9.77 12.20
N VAL A 128 4.32 -9.71 10.87
CA VAL A 128 3.03 -9.84 10.16
C VAL A 128 2.55 -11.28 10.15
N ASP A 129 3.44 -12.27 10.01
CA ASP A 129 2.99 -13.66 9.97
C ASP A 129 2.63 -14.19 11.38
N SER A 130 3.10 -13.54 12.46
CA SER A 130 2.72 -13.92 13.84
C SER A 130 1.25 -13.70 14.16
N SER A 131 0.57 -12.79 13.44
CA SER A 131 -0.86 -12.58 13.60
C SER A 131 -1.69 -13.70 12.96
N GLU A 132 -1.10 -14.43 12.01
CA GLU A 132 -1.78 -15.51 11.30
C GLU A 132 -1.81 -16.77 12.17
N LYS A 133 -3.02 -17.31 12.38
CA LYS A 133 -3.26 -18.49 13.20
C LYS A 133 -4.05 -19.52 12.40
N GLY A 134 -3.70 -20.78 12.58
CA GLY A 134 -4.43 -21.90 11.98
C GLY A 134 -3.54 -22.73 11.06
N ARG A 135 -4.19 -23.61 10.31
CA ARG A 135 -3.61 -24.49 9.28
C ARG A 135 -4.57 -24.69 8.12
N ASP A 136 -5.54 -23.79 7.98
CA ASP A 136 -6.56 -23.83 6.96
C ASP A 136 -6.08 -23.18 5.65
N LEU A 137 -6.88 -23.29 4.59
CA LEU A 137 -6.55 -22.69 3.30
C LEU A 137 -6.39 -21.16 3.40
N ARG A 138 -7.12 -20.51 4.31
CA ARG A 138 -7.00 -19.07 4.58
C ARG A 138 -5.65 -18.73 5.17
N PHE A 139 -5.19 -19.47 6.18
CA PHE A 139 -3.85 -19.30 6.75
C PHE A 139 -2.76 -19.40 5.68
N LEU A 140 -2.81 -20.43 4.82
CA LEU A 140 -1.84 -20.60 3.73
C LEU A 140 -1.88 -19.47 2.70
N MET A 141 -3.09 -19.06 2.33
CA MET A 141 -3.32 -17.92 1.43
C MET A 141 -2.72 -16.63 2.01
N ASN A 142 -2.96 -16.36 3.29
CA ASN A 142 -2.46 -15.15 3.96
C ASN A 142 -0.93 -15.14 4.00
N LEU A 143 -0.30 -16.24 4.40
CA LEU A 143 1.17 -16.36 4.40
C LEU A 143 1.78 -16.19 2.99
N HIS A 144 1.16 -16.77 1.97
CA HIS A 144 1.61 -16.61 0.59
C HIS A 144 1.54 -15.14 0.14
N ASN A 145 0.41 -14.49 0.37
CA ASN A 145 0.22 -13.09 -0.04
C ASN A 145 1.11 -12.13 0.77
N ASN A 146 1.33 -12.40 2.06
CA ASN A 146 2.28 -11.66 2.87
C ASN A 146 3.68 -11.74 2.28
N GLU A 147 4.11 -12.93 1.86
CA GLU A 147 5.41 -13.12 1.22
C GLU A 147 5.48 -12.44 -0.16
N ALA A 148 4.42 -12.50 -0.97
CA ALA A 148 4.36 -11.78 -2.25
C ALA A 148 4.52 -10.27 -2.07
N GLY A 149 3.93 -9.70 -1.02
CA GLY A 149 4.16 -8.31 -0.61
C GLY A 149 5.64 -8.00 -0.33
N ARG A 150 6.29 -8.83 0.51
CA ARG A 150 7.71 -8.68 0.87
C ARG A 150 8.63 -8.86 -0.33
N MET A 151 8.35 -9.86 -1.16
CA MET A 151 9.08 -10.15 -2.39
C MET A 151 9.02 -8.98 -3.36
N THR A 152 7.85 -8.35 -3.52
CA THR A 152 7.69 -7.20 -4.41
C THR A 152 8.59 -6.04 -4.00
N VAL A 153 8.69 -5.72 -2.71
CA VAL A 153 9.59 -4.65 -2.24
C VAL A 153 11.07 -4.98 -2.54
N PHE A 154 11.42 -6.26 -2.43
CA PHE A 154 12.77 -6.74 -2.64
C PHE A 154 13.18 -6.84 -4.11
N SER A 155 12.33 -7.39 -4.97
CA SER A 155 12.61 -7.53 -6.40
C SER A 155 12.69 -6.18 -7.09
N GLU A 156 11.93 -5.19 -6.60
CA GLU A 156 11.82 -3.86 -7.21
C GLU A 156 12.82 -2.84 -6.64
N MET A 157 13.81 -3.28 -5.86
CA MET A 157 14.90 -2.41 -5.44
C MET A 157 15.70 -1.89 -6.63
N ARG A 158 16.14 -0.63 -6.56
CA ARG A 158 16.82 0.05 -7.66
C ARG A 158 18.20 0.50 -7.24
N GLN A 159 19.14 0.40 -8.17
CA GLN A 159 20.45 1.02 -8.01
C GLN A 159 20.32 2.52 -8.30
N GLU A 160 20.55 3.34 -7.28
CA GLU A 160 20.69 4.79 -7.42
C GLU A 160 22.16 5.17 -7.37
N CYS A 161 22.54 6.20 -8.12
CA CYS A 161 23.92 6.65 -8.21
C CYS A 161 24.01 8.16 -8.04
N LYS A 162 25.07 8.61 -7.37
CA LYS A 162 25.48 10.02 -7.33
C LYS A 162 26.77 10.22 -8.08
N CYS A 163 26.77 11.21 -8.96
CA CYS A 163 27.94 11.58 -9.73
C CYS A 163 28.89 12.45 -8.90
N HIS A 164 30.18 12.14 -9.03
CA HIS A 164 31.30 12.84 -8.43
C HIS A 164 32.26 13.23 -9.55
N GLY A 165 32.24 14.51 -9.91
CA GLY A 165 33.10 15.07 -10.94
C GLY A 165 33.07 16.59 -10.89
N MET A 166 34.12 17.21 -11.45
CA MET A 166 34.24 18.67 -11.47
C MET A 166 33.02 19.28 -12.18
N SER A 167 32.42 20.30 -11.55
CA SER A 167 31.21 20.98 -12.05
C SER A 167 30.00 20.07 -12.30
N GLY A 168 29.88 18.94 -11.58
CA GLY A 168 28.74 18.04 -11.69
C GLY A 168 28.87 16.98 -12.79
N SER A 169 30.06 16.80 -13.37
CA SER A 169 30.30 15.72 -14.33
C SER A 169 30.19 14.32 -13.68
N CYS A 170 29.79 13.32 -14.46
CA CYS A 170 29.62 11.93 -14.03
C CYS A 170 30.82 11.04 -14.39
N THR A 171 32.05 11.54 -14.30
CA THR A 171 33.26 10.77 -14.63
C THR A 171 33.51 9.63 -13.66
N VAL A 172 33.13 9.81 -12.39
CA VAL A 172 33.06 8.75 -11.38
C VAL A 172 31.71 8.87 -10.70
N ARG A 173 31.08 7.75 -10.36
CA ARG A 173 29.84 7.76 -9.56
C ARG A 173 29.87 6.72 -8.45
N THR A 174 29.19 7.04 -7.35
CA THR A 174 28.97 6.13 -6.22
C THR A 174 27.54 5.67 -6.27
N CYS A 175 27.29 4.37 -6.19
CA CYS A 175 25.94 3.81 -6.25
C CYS A 175 25.59 3.00 -5.00
N TRP A 176 24.30 2.93 -4.68
CA TRP A 176 23.72 2.17 -3.58
C TRP A 176 22.34 1.63 -3.96
N MET A 177 21.88 0.59 -3.26
CA MET A 177 20.53 0.05 -3.48
C MET A 177 19.50 0.86 -2.69
N ARG A 178 18.41 1.23 -3.35
CA ARG A 178 17.31 2.00 -2.77
C ARG A 178 15.99 1.30 -2.96
N LEU A 179 15.14 1.42 -1.95
CA LEU A 179 13.77 0.95 -2.01
C LEU A 179 13.01 1.73 -3.09
N PRO A 180 12.11 1.07 -3.84
CA PRO A 180 11.20 1.79 -4.72
C PRO A 180 10.31 2.73 -3.90
N THR A 181 9.74 3.73 -4.56
CA THR A 181 8.65 4.51 -3.92
C THR A 181 7.51 3.56 -3.56
N PHE A 182 6.86 3.78 -2.42
CA PHE A 182 5.77 2.90 -2.01
C PHE A 182 4.57 2.94 -2.97
N ARG A 183 4.40 4.03 -3.72
CA ARG A 183 3.44 4.11 -4.83
C ARG A 183 3.75 3.06 -5.90
N ALA A 184 5.01 2.94 -6.33
CA ALA A 184 5.41 1.94 -7.31
C ALA A 184 5.17 0.51 -6.78
N VAL A 185 5.43 0.25 -5.49
CA VAL A 185 5.08 -1.04 -4.85
C VAL A 185 3.57 -1.33 -4.98
N GLY A 186 2.74 -0.32 -4.70
CA GLY A 186 1.29 -0.43 -4.87
C GLY A 186 0.86 -0.71 -6.31
N ASP A 187 1.50 -0.06 -7.28
CA ASP A 187 1.24 -0.27 -8.71
C ASP A 187 1.62 -1.72 -9.13
N PHE A 188 2.80 -2.21 -8.72
CA PHE A 188 3.20 -3.60 -8.99
C PHE A 188 2.26 -4.62 -8.36
N LEU A 189 1.87 -4.44 -7.09
CA LEU A 189 0.91 -5.33 -6.43
C LEU A 189 -0.48 -5.24 -7.06
N LYS A 190 -0.85 -4.09 -7.64
CA LYS A 190 -2.13 -3.91 -8.34
C LYS A 190 -2.15 -4.72 -9.65
N ASP A 191 -1.03 -4.78 -10.37
CA ASP A 191 -0.91 -5.65 -11.54
C ASP A 191 -1.02 -7.13 -11.15
N ARG A 192 -0.40 -7.53 -10.03
CA ARG A 192 -0.53 -8.89 -9.47
C ARG A 192 -1.95 -9.21 -9.00
N PHE A 193 -2.68 -8.21 -8.51
CA PHE A 193 -4.08 -8.36 -8.13
C PHE A 193 -4.97 -8.64 -9.35
N ASP A 194 -4.74 -7.97 -10.48
CA ASP A 194 -5.55 -8.20 -11.69
C ASP A 194 -5.34 -9.61 -12.25
N GLY A 195 -4.09 -10.11 -12.17
CA GLY A 195 -3.69 -11.47 -12.56
C GLY A 195 -3.71 -12.52 -11.45
N ALA A 196 -4.34 -12.24 -10.30
CA ALA A 196 -4.31 -13.14 -9.15
C ALA A 196 -4.90 -14.52 -9.47
N SER A 197 -4.32 -15.57 -8.89
CA SER A 197 -4.69 -16.97 -9.17
C SER A 197 -5.68 -17.51 -8.15
N ARG A 198 -6.74 -18.16 -8.64
CA ARG A 198 -7.66 -18.91 -7.77
C ARG A 198 -7.07 -20.27 -7.44
N VAL A 199 -6.98 -20.59 -6.15
CA VAL A 199 -6.30 -21.78 -5.65
C VAL A 199 -7.19 -22.69 -4.82
N ILE A 200 -6.81 -23.97 -4.77
CA ILE A 200 -7.37 -25.02 -3.94
C ILE A 200 -6.26 -25.69 -3.12
N TYR A 201 -6.65 -26.56 -2.20
CA TYR A 201 -5.70 -27.35 -1.41
C TYR A 201 -5.01 -28.38 -2.31
N GLY A 202 -3.68 -28.30 -2.43
CA GLY A 202 -2.90 -29.31 -3.11
C GLY A 202 -2.82 -30.59 -2.28
N ASN A 203 -3.15 -31.72 -2.89
CA ASN A 203 -3.18 -33.02 -2.21
C ASN A 203 -2.01 -33.89 -2.70
N LYS A 204 -0.78 -33.39 -2.62
CA LYS A 204 0.40 -34.22 -2.87
C LYS A 204 0.68 -35.06 -1.63
N GLY A 205 0.55 -36.37 -1.80
CA GLY A 205 0.71 -37.36 -0.73
C GLY A 205 1.97 -37.11 0.10
N SER A 206 1.76 -37.06 1.42
CA SER A 206 2.81 -36.90 2.43
C SER A 206 3.82 -38.05 2.35
N ASN A 207 4.85 -37.93 1.52
CA ASN A 207 6.06 -38.73 1.67
C ASN A 207 6.73 -38.30 2.97
N ARG A 208 6.75 -39.21 3.95
CA ARG A 208 7.20 -39.04 5.36
C ARG A 208 8.64 -38.53 5.54
N ALA A 209 9.35 -38.17 4.48
CA ALA A 209 10.71 -37.64 4.48
C ALA A 209 10.80 -36.09 4.41
N SER A 210 9.73 -35.37 4.00
CA SER A 210 9.72 -33.90 3.96
C SER A 210 8.76 -33.33 5.00
N ARG A 211 9.25 -33.08 6.21
CA ARG A 211 8.47 -32.50 7.31
C ARG A 211 8.20 -30.98 7.17
N VAL A 212 8.41 -30.39 5.98
CA VAL A 212 8.34 -28.92 5.80
C VAL A 212 7.45 -28.47 4.64
N GLU A 213 7.13 -29.32 3.65
CA GLU A 213 6.27 -28.94 2.51
C GLU A 213 4.87 -29.55 2.57
N LEU A 214 4.19 -29.46 3.73
CA LEU A 214 2.97 -30.23 3.94
C LEU A 214 1.72 -29.67 3.23
N HIS A 215 1.70 -28.41 2.79
CA HIS A 215 0.48 -27.83 2.20
C HIS A 215 0.82 -26.79 1.13
N HIS A 216 0.86 -27.21 -0.14
CA HIS A 216 1.05 -26.28 -1.25
C HIS A 216 -0.28 -25.89 -1.89
N LEU A 217 -0.37 -24.64 -2.31
CA LEU A 217 -1.51 -24.12 -3.05
C LEU A 217 -1.41 -24.62 -4.50
N GLU A 218 -2.52 -25.13 -5.03
CA GLU A 218 -2.63 -25.52 -6.45
C GLU A 218 -3.62 -24.62 -7.16
N PRO A 219 -3.39 -24.29 -8.44
CA PRO A 219 -4.38 -23.55 -9.21
C PRO A 219 -5.66 -24.39 -9.35
N GLU A 220 -6.82 -23.76 -9.20
CA GLU A 220 -8.12 -24.43 -9.36
C GLU A 220 -8.30 -24.99 -10.79
N ASN A 221 -7.76 -24.29 -11.78
CA ASN A 221 -7.69 -24.77 -13.16
C ASN A 221 -6.32 -25.42 -13.43
N PRO A 222 -6.24 -26.74 -13.70
CA PRO A 222 -4.99 -27.43 -13.98
C PRO A 222 -4.22 -26.93 -15.21
N ALA A 223 -4.91 -26.25 -16.13
CA ALA A 223 -4.27 -25.64 -17.31
C ALA A 223 -3.50 -24.35 -16.97
N HIS A 224 -3.72 -23.77 -15.78
CA HIS A 224 -2.99 -22.58 -15.34
C HIS A 224 -1.65 -22.98 -14.71
N LYS A 225 -0.65 -22.11 -14.87
CA LYS A 225 0.63 -22.27 -14.20
C LYS A 225 0.45 -22.15 -12.68
N PRO A 226 1.20 -22.93 -11.88
CA PRO A 226 1.24 -22.74 -10.43
C PRO A 226 1.68 -21.32 -10.06
N PRO A 227 1.14 -20.73 -8.99
CA PRO A 227 1.46 -19.36 -8.59
C PRO A 227 2.92 -19.24 -8.13
N SER A 228 3.61 -18.19 -8.58
CA SER A 228 4.94 -17.80 -8.10
C SER A 228 4.85 -17.16 -6.70
N PRO A 229 5.94 -17.12 -5.92
CA PRO A 229 6.01 -16.31 -4.70
C PRO A 229 5.76 -14.81 -4.89
N HIS A 230 5.68 -14.30 -6.12
CA HIS A 230 5.38 -12.90 -6.44
C HIS A 230 3.91 -12.70 -6.85
N ASP A 231 3.16 -13.78 -7.03
CA ASP A 231 1.77 -13.72 -7.46
C ASP A 231 0.84 -13.67 -6.24
N LEU A 232 -0.35 -13.10 -6.44
CA LEU A 232 -1.38 -13.11 -5.40
C LEU A 232 -2.32 -14.29 -5.60
N VAL A 233 -2.77 -14.89 -4.51
CA VAL A 233 -3.64 -16.07 -4.50
C VAL A 233 -4.89 -15.83 -3.68
N TYR A 234 -6.01 -16.39 -4.13
CA TYR A 234 -7.30 -16.34 -3.45
C TYR A 234 -8.09 -17.64 -3.69
N PHE A 235 -9.10 -17.96 -2.89
CA PHE A 235 -9.89 -19.19 -3.09
C PHE A 235 -11.40 -18.96 -3.19
N GLU A 236 -11.90 -17.84 -2.67
CA GLU A 236 -13.31 -17.45 -2.73
C GLU A 236 -13.56 -16.37 -3.79
N LYS A 237 -14.74 -16.44 -4.43
CA LYS A 237 -15.17 -15.39 -5.35
C LYS A 237 -15.48 -14.11 -4.58
N SER A 238 -15.08 -12.98 -5.14
CA SER A 238 -15.37 -11.67 -4.55
C SER A 238 -16.88 -11.44 -4.45
N PRO A 239 -17.37 -10.87 -3.32
CA PRO A 239 -18.78 -10.56 -3.17
C PRO A 239 -19.20 -9.41 -4.10
N ASN A 240 -20.50 -9.18 -4.20
CA ASN A 240 -21.01 -8.00 -4.89
C ASN A 240 -20.80 -6.75 -4.01
N PHE A 241 -19.93 -5.83 -4.47
CA PHE A 241 -19.64 -4.58 -3.77
C PHE A 241 -20.66 -3.46 -4.03
N CYS A 242 -21.63 -3.66 -4.93
CA CYS A 242 -22.58 -2.63 -5.32
C CYS A 242 -23.53 -2.23 -4.19
N THR A 243 -24.00 -3.20 -3.40
CA THR A 243 -25.00 -3.03 -2.35
C THR A 243 -24.39 -3.27 -0.98
N TYR A 244 -24.95 -2.60 0.03
CA TYR A 244 -24.60 -2.87 1.42
C TYR A 244 -25.00 -4.30 1.79
N SER A 245 -24.11 -5.04 2.44
CA SER A 245 -24.40 -6.34 3.02
C SER A 245 -23.56 -6.54 4.27
N GLY A 246 -24.23 -6.57 5.43
CA GLY A 246 -23.58 -6.83 6.72
C GLY A 246 -22.96 -8.23 6.81
N LYS A 247 -23.48 -9.22 6.06
CA LYS A 247 -22.95 -10.59 6.05
C LYS A 247 -21.58 -10.70 5.39
N THR A 248 -21.36 -9.93 4.33
CA THR A 248 -20.11 -9.93 3.55
C THR A 248 -19.20 -8.75 3.90
N GLY A 249 -19.62 -7.88 4.81
CA GLY A 249 -18.88 -6.66 5.18
C GLY A 249 -18.83 -5.59 4.08
N THR A 250 -19.70 -5.66 3.06
CA THR A 250 -19.67 -4.70 1.96
C THR A 250 -20.45 -3.44 2.33
N ALA A 251 -19.81 -2.27 2.20
CA ALA A 251 -20.46 -0.98 2.47
C ALA A 251 -21.45 -0.54 1.36
N GLY A 252 -21.33 -1.13 0.16
CA GLY A 252 -22.01 -0.65 -1.04
C GLY A 252 -21.26 0.53 -1.70
N THR A 253 -21.72 0.94 -2.88
CA THR A 253 -21.13 2.10 -3.61
C THR A 253 -21.97 3.37 -3.54
N ALA A 254 -23.08 3.36 -2.80
CA ALA A 254 -23.93 4.54 -2.61
C ALA A 254 -23.15 5.70 -1.98
N GLY A 255 -23.36 6.92 -2.48
CA GLY A 255 -22.69 8.13 -2.00
C GLY A 255 -21.23 8.32 -2.44
N ARG A 256 -20.63 7.38 -3.19
CA ARG A 256 -19.26 7.53 -3.73
C ARG A 256 -19.23 8.47 -4.93
N PHE A 257 -18.20 9.29 -5.03
CA PHE A 257 -17.96 10.11 -6.23
C PHE A 257 -17.46 9.24 -7.38
N CYS A 258 -18.00 9.47 -8.57
CA CYS A 258 -17.60 8.81 -9.80
C CYS A 258 -17.24 9.82 -10.90
N ASN A 259 -16.45 9.33 -11.86
CA ASN A 259 -16.03 10.06 -13.05
C ASN A 259 -16.96 9.69 -14.23
N SER A 260 -17.70 10.65 -14.77
CA SER A 260 -18.62 10.37 -15.90
C SER A 260 -17.91 10.13 -17.23
N SER A 261 -16.65 10.54 -17.35
CA SER A 261 -15.86 10.41 -18.59
C SER A 261 -14.97 9.17 -18.61
N SER A 262 -14.84 8.43 -17.50
CA SER A 262 -13.99 7.25 -17.44
C SER A 262 -14.79 5.98 -17.79
N PRO A 263 -14.26 5.10 -18.66
CA PRO A 263 -14.80 3.76 -18.87
C PRO A 263 -14.34 2.75 -17.80
N GLY A 264 -13.42 3.13 -16.92
CA GLY A 264 -12.81 2.25 -15.92
C GLY A 264 -13.65 2.10 -14.65
N LEU A 265 -13.07 1.48 -13.61
CA LEU A 265 -13.71 1.25 -12.30
C LEU A 265 -14.09 2.57 -11.58
N ASP A 266 -13.42 3.68 -11.88
CA ASP A 266 -13.77 5.03 -11.41
C ASP A 266 -14.94 5.65 -12.19
N GLY A 267 -15.29 5.03 -13.33
CA GLY A 267 -16.40 5.37 -14.19
C GLY A 267 -17.74 5.28 -13.49
N CYS A 268 -18.62 6.25 -13.75
CA CYS A 268 -19.95 6.25 -13.14
C CYS A 268 -20.80 5.03 -13.53
N GLU A 269 -20.61 4.46 -14.72
CA GLU A 269 -21.33 3.28 -15.19
C GLU A 269 -21.03 2.05 -14.31
N LEU A 270 -19.74 1.75 -14.10
CA LEU A 270 -19.29 0.62 -13.29
C LEU A 270 -19.45 0.91 -11.79
N LEU A 271 -19.04 2.09 -11.31
CA LEU A 271 -19.08 2.41 -9.87
C LEU A 271 -20.52 2.48 -9.33
N CYS A 272 -21.46 2.98 -10.13
CA CYS A 272 -22.87 3.07 -9.72
C CYS A 272 -23.67 1.80 -10.04
N CYS A 273 -23.05 0.80 -10.68
CA CYS A 273 -23.65 -0.49 -11.01
C CYS A 273 -24.97 -0.34 -11.80
N GLY A 274 -24.99 0.54 -12.79
CA GLY A 274 -26.18 0.80 -13.62
C GLY A 274 -27.35 1.53 -12.94
N ARG A 275 -27.26 1.88 -11.64
CA ARG A 275 -28.33 2.58 -10.90
C ARG A 275 -28.48 4.06 -11.25
N GLY A 276 -27.65 4.56 -12.16
CA GLY A 276 -27.55 5.96 -12.53
C GLY A 276 -26.83 6.81 -11.46
N TYR A 277 -26.57 8.07 -11.83
CA TYR A 277 -25.87 9.04 -10.99
C TYR A 277 -26.46 10.43 -11.17
N ARG A 278 -26.31 11.27 -10.14
CA ARG A 278 -26.62 12.69 -10.14
C ARG A 278 -25.32 13.45 -10.23
N THR A 279 -25.23 14.34 -11.20
CA THR A 279 -24.08 15.21 -11.38
C THR A 279 -24.25 16.46 -10.52
N ARG A 280 -23.22 16.78 -9.72
CA ARG A 280 -23.17 18.01 -8.92
C ARG A 280 -21.97 18.84 -9.32
N THR A 281 -22.25 20.12 -9.55
CA THR A 281 -21.27 21.13 -9.88
C THR A 281 -20.86 21.84 -8.58
N GLN A 282 -19.59 21.77 -8.19
CA GLN A 282 -19.08 22.39 -6.97
C GLN A 282 -17.96 23.37 -7.30
N ARG A 283 -18.07 24.61 -6.82
CA ARG A 283 -16.98 25.58 -6.87
C ARG A 283 -15.91 25.14 -5.86
N VAL A 284 -14.69 24.94 -6.35
CA VAL A 284 -13.53 24.59 -5.53
C VAL A 284 -12.61 25.82 -5.52
N THR A 285 -12.30 26.30 -4.33
CA THR A 285 -11.31 27.36 -4.14
C THR A 285 -9.94 26.70 -4.06
N GLU A 286 -9.07 27.04 -5.00
CA GLU A 286 -7.68 26.60 -5.00
C GLU A 286 -6.74 27.81 -4.91
N ARG A 287 -5.54 27.57 -4.41
CA ARG A 287 -4.47 28.57 -4.40
C ARG A 287 -3.89 28.64 -5.80
N CYS A 288 -3.99 29.80 -6.43
CA CYS A 288 -3.52 30.06 -7.78
C CYS A 288 -2.60 31.28 -7.81
N ASN A 289 -1.95 31.47 -8.96
CA ASN A 289 -1.06 32.61 -9.20
C ASN A 289 -0.03 32.80 -8.07
N CYS A 290 0.64 31.70 -7.72
CA CYS A 290 1.60 31.69 -6.63
C CYS A 290 2.92 32.33 -7.09
N THR A 291 3.36 33.38 -6.41
CA THR A 291 4.65 34.03 -6.62
C THR A 291 5.62 33.60 -5.53
N PHE A 292 6.79 33.11 -5.93
CA PHE A 292 7.89 32.87 -5.00
C PHE A 292 8.64 34.16 -4.77
N HIS A 293 8.72 34.57 -3.51
CA HIS A 293 9.55 35.69 -3.08
C HIS A 293 10.86 35.12 -2.54
N TRP A 294 11.97 35.39 -3.25
CA TRP A 294 13.30 35.00 -2.80
C TRP A 294 13.57 35.66 -1.43
N CYS A 295 14.08 34.89 -0.46
CA CYS A 295 13.97 35.12 1.00
C CYS A 295 12.66 34.61 1.66
N CYS A 296 12.14 33.53 1.06
CA CYS A 296 11.58 32.32 1.69
C CYS A 296 10.08 32.26 1.97
N HIS A 297 9.25 32.91 1.16
CA HIS A 297 7.81 32.64 1.21
C HIS A 297 7.17 32.59 -0.18
N VAL A 298 6.11 31.80 -0.27
CA VAL A 298 5.25 31.72 -1.46
C VAL A 298 3.95 32.43 -1.12
N SER A 299 3.62 33.45 -1.90
CA SER A 299 2.35 34.18 -1.81
C SER A 299 1.43 33.68 -2.91
N CYS A 300 0.24 33.20 -2.55
CA CYS A 300 -0.75 32.72 -3.52
C CYS A 300 -2.06 33.49 -3.34
N LEU A 301 -2.80 33.65 -4.43
CA LEU A 301 -4.17 34.16 -4.39
C LEU A 301 -5.15 32.99 -4.25
N ASN A 302 -6.19 33.17 -3.45
CA ASN A 302 -7.32 32.24 -3.45
C ASN A 302 -8.25 32.61 -4.60
N SER A 303 -8.31 31.79 -5.63
CA SER A 303 -9.25 31.99 -6.74
C SER A 303 -10.23 30.82 -6.82
N GLY A 304 -11.50 31.11 -7.02
CA GLY A 304 -12.49 30.09 -7.31
C GLY A 304 -12.26 29.58 -8.73
N ARG A 305 -11.89 28.31 -8.88
CA ARG A 305 -11.91 27.70 -10.21
C ARG A 305 -13.38 27.59 -10.65
N PRO A 306 -13.74 27.93 -11.91
CA PRO A 306 -15.03 27.50 -12.44
C PRO A 306 -15.14 26.00 -12.20
N PRO A 307 -16.31 25.52 -11.78
CA PRO A 307 -16.46 24.16 -11.30
C PRO A 307 -15.92 23.20 -12.34
N ALA A 308 -14.91 22.42 -11.97
CA ALA A 308 -14.46 21.31 -12.79
C ALA A 308 -15.64 20.38 -13.07
N ARG A 309 -15.56 19.64 -14.19
CA ARG A 309 -16.64 18.78 -14.73
C ARG A 309 -17.46 18.14 -13.61
N PRO A 310 -18.80 18.15 -13.75
CA PRO A 310 -19.68 17.77 -12.67
C PRO A 310 -19.35 16.33 -12.23
N ARG A 311 -19.07 16.15 -10.94
CA ARG A 311 -18.82 14.81 -10.38
C ARG A 311 -20.16 14.10 -10.23
N GLY A 312 -20.25 12.88 -10.73
CA GLY A 312 -21.42 12.03 -10.52
C GLY A 312 -21.39 11.45 -9.10
N GLY A 313 -22.54 11.36 -8.45
CA GLY A 313 -22.76 10.55 -7.26
C GLY A 313 -24.03 9.72 -7.41
N PRO A 314 -24.14 8.51 -6.87
CA PRO A 314 -25.33 7.66 -6.99
C PRO A 314 -26.61 8.39 -6.57
N ARG A 315 -27.75 8.07 -7.21
CA ARG A 315 -29.06 8.52 -6.71
C ARG A 315 -29.36 7.83 -5.37
N HIS A 316 -29.72 8.61 -4.34
CA HIS A 316 -30.29 8.04 -3.12
C HIS A 316 -31.68 7.46 -3.42
N PRO A 317 -32.03 6.27 -2.91
CA PRO A 317 -33.41 5.83 -2.90
C PRO A 317 -34.23 6.83 -2.08
N ARG A 318 -35.40 7.23 -2.62
CA ARG A 318 -36.41 7.99 -1.89
C ARG A 318 -37.20 7.06 -0.99
#